data_AF-A0A1I4JST6-F1
#
_entry.id   AF-A0A1I4JST6-F1
#
_cell.length_a   1.000
_cell.length_b   1.000
_cell.length_c   1.000
_cell.angle_alpha   90.00
_cell.angle_beta   90.00
_cell.angle_gamma   90.00
#
_symmetry.space_group_name_H-M   'P 1'
#
loop_
_entity.id
_entity.type
_entity.pdbx_description
1 polymer ?
#
loop_
_entity_poly.entity_id
_entity_poly.type
_entity_poly.pdbx_seq_one_letter_code
_entity_poly.pdbx_strand_id
1 'polypeptide(L)'
;MSVLEEPVVAVAAALARNARQGRDLRWTVLAWYVEAGRPVVPGVGAVPEPPWPAVREALLWAMENSRAYRVLAQARTAGASGSEEEQDAARDGFYADAARAFAQGPTGTPDPAVMRRLLEGRADTAVARGEDARRRRGAVRLAAATGMGSSEVGGALFVEALAALLPGLDWAPMVEAAEQAELDGTFGAWVPAAAVDPLALLVAADEQEMARARTRAQLLAGVGGLQLAYGLLMPDTSALVSLRAAIDATGLGSLIREMFPLLLTPSGVPFALAACLTPPYEGLAAYVQNLLDEHARHGLLTPPGSRHPTAEAYMDAWLDHLRTAAASVAPAHEPGPG
;
A
#
# COMPACT_ATOMS: atom_id res chain seq x y z
N MET A 1 -27.54 40.16 1.60
CA MET A 1 -27.26 38.73 1.34
C MET A 1 -25.79 38.48 1.65
N SER A 2 -25.49 37.64 2.64
CA SER A 2 -24.10 37.29 2.99
C SER A 2 -23.62 36.23 2.00
N VAL A 3 -22.78 36.62 1.04
CA VAL A 3 -22.07 35.67 0.17
C VAL A 3 -20.89 35.17 0.99
N LEU A 4 -20.87 33.87 1.31
CA LEU A 4 -19.71 33.26 1.96
C LEU A 4 -18.49 33.45 1.06
N GLU A 5 -17.34 33.78 1.65
CA GLU A 5 -16.10 33.92 0.91
C GLU A 5 -15.76 32.60 0.20
N GLU A 6 -15.26 32.67 -1.04
CA GLU A 6 -14.85 31.52 -1.85
C GLU A 6 -13.99 30.47 -1.10
N PRO A 7 -12.99 30.83 -0.27
CA PRO A 7 -12.25 29.85 0.53
C PRO A 7 -13.13 29.09 1.53
N VAL A 8 -14.14 29.73 2.11
CA VAL A 8 -15.08 29.09 3.05
C VAL A 8 -15.95 28.06 2.32
N VAL A 9 -16.39 28.38 1.10
CA VAL A 9 -17.15 27.47 0.25
C VAL A 9 -16.31 26.25 -0.14
N ALA A 10 -15.04 26.45 -0.49
CA ALA A 10 -14.13 25.37 -0.88
C ALA A 10 -13.84 24.41 0.30
N VAL A 11 -13.61 24.93 1.50
CA VAL A 11 -13.42 24.13 2.72
C VAL A 11 -14.70 23.36 3.07
N ALA A 12 -15.87 24.01 3.02
CA ALA A 12 -17.14 23.35 3.28
C ALA A 12 -17.42 22.22 2.28
N ALA A 13 -17.08 22.42 0.99
CA ALA A 13 -17.22 21.39 -0.04
C ALA A 13 -16.28 20.20 0.20
N ALA A 14 -15.02 20.46 0.58
CA ALA A 14 -14.07 19.40 0.91
C ALA A 14 -14.52 18.58 2.14
N LEU A 15 -14.99 19.25 3.19
CA LEU A 15 -15.54 18.59 4.36
C LEU A 15 -16.79 17.78 4.00
N ALA A 16 -17.71 18.33 3.20
CA ALA A 16 -18.94 17.65 2.80
C ALA A 16 -18.67 16.35 2.00
N ARG A 17 -17.67 16.34 1.10
CA ARG A 17 -17.28 15.15 0.34
C ARG A 17 -16.70 14.03 1.22
N ASN A 18 -16.01 14.42 2.28
CA ASN A 18 -15.24 13.49 3.13
C ASN A 18 -15.96 13.13 4.44
N ALA A 19 -16.98 13.88 4.83
CA ALA A 19 -17.78 13.62 6.02
C ALA A 19 -18.67 12.39 5.83
N ARG A 20 -18.75 11.55 6.86
CA ARG A 20 -19.73 10.47 6.95
C ARG A 20 -20.41 10.53 8.30
N GLN A 21 -21.74 10.41 8.30
CA GLN A 21 -22.53 10.46 9.53
C GLN A 21 -22.09 9.35 10.50
N GLY A 22 -21.94 9.69 11.78
CA GLY A 22 -21.54 8.75 12.84
C GLY A 22 -20.06 8.34 12.82
N ARG A 23 -19.25 8.89 11.93
CA ARG A 23 -17.80 8.62 11.86
C ARG A 23 -17.01 9.71 12.59
N ASP A 24 -15.92 9.32 13.25
CA ASP A 24 -14.97 10.26 13.86
C ASP A 24 -14.45 11.27 12.82
N LEU A 25 -14.51 12.56 13.15
CA LEU A 25 -14.11 13.65 12.26
C LEU A 25 -12.65 13.61 11.85
N ARG A 26 -11.78 12.98 12.65
CA ARG A 26 -10.35 12.81 12.31
C ARG A 26 -10.18 12.00 11.03
N TRP A 27 -11.07 11.04 10.74
CA TRP A 27 -11.06 10.34 9.46
C TRP A 27 -11.36 11.25 8.26
N THR A 28 -12.25 12.22 8.45
CA THR A 28 -12.59 13.23 7.44
C THR A 28 -11.41 14.17 7.19
N VAL A 29 -10.70 14.58 8.25
CA VAL A 29 -9.46 15.38 8.12
C VAL A 29 -8.40 14.65 7.31
N LEU A 30 -8.17 13.35 7.58
CA LEU A 30 -7.18 12.58 6.81
C LEU A 30 -7.56 12.42 5.33
N ALA A 31 -8.83 12.17 5.04
CA ALA A 31 -9.32 12.07 3.67
C ALA A 31 -9.18 13.41 2.93
N TRP A 32 -9.53 14.52 3.59
CA TRP A 32 -9.34 15.87 3.07
C TRP A 32 -7.86 16.18 2.83
N TYR A 33 -6.97 15.83 3.76
CA TYR A 33 -5.52 16.06 3.61
C TYR A 33 -4.95 15.34 2.40
N VAL A 34 -5.35 14.08 2.16
CA VAL A 34 -4.94 13.32 0.96
C VAL A 34 -5.53 13.92 -0.31
N GLU A 35 -6.78 14.39 -0.29
CA GLU A 35 -7.41 15.05 -1.44
C GLU A 35 -6.70 16.36 -1.81
N ALA A 36 -6.34 17.17 -0.81
CA ALA A 36 -5.67 18.46 -1.00
C ALA A 36 -4.30 18.36 -1.69
N GLY A 37 -3.58 17.25 -1.52
CA GLY A 37 -2.29 17.07 -2.18
C GLY A 37 -2.39 16.58 -3.63
N ARG A 38 -3.59 16.23 -4.13
CA ARG A 38 -3.72 15.63 -5.47
C ARG A 38 -3.21 16.59 -6.54
N PRO A 39 -2.60 16.08 -7.63
CA PRO A 39 -2.20 16.91 -8.77
C PRO A 39 -3.38 17.73 -9.29
N VAL A 40 -3.13 19.01 -9.59
CA VAL A 40 -4.16 19.89 -10.15
C VAL A 40 -4.53 19.42 -11.55
N VAL A 41 -5.80 19.11 -11.76
CA VAL A 41 -6.35 18.73 -13.06
C VAL A 41 -6.93 19.98 -13.73
N PRO A 42 -6.68 20.24 -15.02
CA PRO A 42 -7.29 21.35 -15.73
C PRO A 42 -8.83 21.35 -15.58
N GLY A 43 -9.39 22.49 -15.16
CA GLY A 43 -10.84 22.63 -14.94
C GLY A 43 -11.34 22.17 -13.57
N VAL A 44 -10.50 21.58 -12.73
CA VAL A 44 -10.83 21.24 -11.33
C VAL A 44 -10.10 22.19 -10.39
N GLY A 45 -10.84 22.91 -9.56
CA GLY A 45 -10.25 23.81 -8.56
C GLY A 45 -9.40 23.05 -7.54
N ALA A 46 -8.29 23.66 -7.12
CA ALA A 46 -7.44 23.09 -6.07
C ALA A 46 -8.24 22.96 -4.77
N VAL A 47 -8.07 21.82 -4.09
CA VAL A 47 -8.70 21.58 -2.79
C VAL A 47 -7.83 22.26 -1.72
N PRO A 48 -8.38 23.16 -0.89
CA PRO A 48 -7.60 23.85 0.13
C PRO A 48 -7.01 22.86 1.14
N GLU A 49 -5.89 23.18 1.76
CA GLU A 49 -5.31 22.30 2.77
C GLU A 49 -6.03 22.41 4.12
N PRO A 50 -6.21 21.29 4.86
CA PRO A 50 -6.60 21.34 6.26
C PRO A 50 -5.52 21.99 7.14
N PRO A 51 -5.89 22.64 8.26
CA PRO A 51 -4.93 23.13 9.23
C PRO A 51 -4.02 22.02 9.73
N TRP A 52 -2.71 22.23 9.66
CA TRP A 52 -1.72 21.23 10.08
C TRP A 52 -1.94 20.65 11.49
N PRO A 53 -2.28 21.43 12.53
CA PRO A 53 -2.53 20.87 13.86
C PRO A 53 -3.63 19.79 13.86
N ALA A 54 -4.69 19.97 13.08
CA ALA A 54 -5.78 18.99 12.96
C ALA A 54 -5.33 17.74 12.19
N VAL A 55 -4.50 17.91 11.14
CA VAL A 55 -3.91 16.79 10.40
C VAL A 55 -3.01 15.96 11.32
N ARG A 56 -2.11 16.63 12.04
CA ARG A 56 -1.18 15.97 12.97
C ARG A 56 -1.93 15.18 14.04
N GLU A 57 -2.92 15.78 14.68
CA GLU A 57 -3.76 15.08 15.67
C GLU A 57 -4.43 13.85 15.06
N ALA A 58 -5.02 14.00 13.87
CA ALA A 58 -5.71 12.90 13.19
C ALA A 58 -4.76 11.76 12.79
N LEU A 59 -3.53 12.07 12.35
CA LEU A 59 -2.52 11.08 11.99
C LEU A 59 -2.05 10.26 13.19
N LEU A 60 -1.71 10.93 14.29
CA LEU A 60 -1.26 10.27 15.52
C LEU A 60 -2.35 9.39 16.09
N TRP A 61 -3.56 9.94 16.23
CA TRP A 61 -4.72 9.17 16.70
C TRP A 61 -4.99 7.94 15.83
N ALA A 62 -4.96 8.10 14.50
CA ALA A 62 -5.25 7.00 13.59
C ALA A 62 -4.18 5.89 13.66
N MET A 63 -2.90 6.26 13.80
CA MET A 63 -1.81 5.30 13.98
C MET A 63 -1.97 4.52 15.29
N GLU A 64 -2.18 5.21 16.42
CA GLU A 64 -2.37 4.60 17.74
C GLU A 64 -3.56 3.64 17.79
N ASN A 65 -4.65 3.96 17.08
CA ASN A 65 -5.87 3.13 17.06
C ASN A 65 -5.84 2.02 16.00
N SER A 66 -4.81 1.99 15.16
CA SER A 66 -4.69 1.02 14.08
C SER A 66 -4.46 -0.40 14.62
N ARG A 67 -4.97 -1.39 13.90
CA ARG A 67 -4.77 -2.81 14.25
C ARG A 67 -3.31 -3.23 14.04
N ALA A 68 -2.69 -2.77 12.95
CA ALA A 68 -1.31 -3.12 12.62
C ALA A 68 -0.30 -2.54 13.62
N TYR A 69 -0.46 -1.28 14.05
CA TYR A 69 0.40 -0.71 15.08
C TYR A 69 0.21 -1.40 16.44
N ARG A 70 -1.03 -1.77 16.80
CA ARG A 70 -1.28 -2.56 18.02
C ARG A 70 -0.57 -3.90 18.03
N VAL A 71 -0.54 -4.63 16.90
CA VAL A 71 0.23 -5.88 16.78
C VAL A 71 1.72 -5.62 17.00
N LEU A 72 2.26 -4.54 16.42
CA LEU A 72 3.66 -4.17 16.64
C LEU A 72 3.95 -3.78 18.09
N ALA A 73 3.07 -3.02 18.73
CA ALA A 73 3.18 -2.66 20.14
C ALA A 73 3.10 -3.89 21.05
N GLN A 74 2.20 -4.84 20.77
CA GLN A 74 2.12 -6.13 21.45
C GLN A 74 3.41 -6.93 21.31
N ALA A 75 4.01 -6.97 20.12
CA ALA A 75 5.29 -7.63 19.90
C ALA A 75 6.38 -7.03 20.79
N ARG A 76 6.49 -5.70 20.83
CA ARG A 76 7.47 -5.00 21.68
C ARG A 76 7.28 -5.32 23.17
N THR A 77 6.03 -5.33 23.64
CA THR A 77 5.73 -5.66 25.04
C THR A 77 6.06 -7.11 25.37
N ALA A 78 5.74 -8.06 24.48
CA ALA A 78 6.06 -9.47 24.69
C ALA A 78 7.58 -9.76 24.64
N GLY A 79 8.35 -8.93 23.94
CA GLY A 79 9.82 -8.96 24.01
C GLY A 79 10.42 -8.25 25.23
N ALA A 80 9.63 -7.50 26.01
CA ALA A 80 10.12 -6.64 27.08
C ALA A 80 9.70 -7.15 28.47
N SER A 81 10.68 -7.71 29.19
CA SER A 81 10.71 -7.94 30.65
C SER A 81 9.68 -8.91 31.25
N GLY A 82 10.15 -9.67 32.25
CA GLY A 82 9.44 -10.78 32.90
C GLY A 82 10.43 -11.93 33.14
N SER A 83 10.03 -12.94 33.91
CA SER A 83 10.78 -14.21 33.93
C SER A 83 10.79 -14.86 32.53
N GLU A 84 11.68 -15.81 32.26
CA GLU A 84 11.68 -16.53 30.97
C GLU A 84 10.31 -17.16 30.67
N GLU A 85 9.67 -17.77 31.67
CA GLU A 85 8.32 -18.35 31.54
C GLU A 85 7.23 -17.33 31.20
N GLU A 86 7.29 -16.13 31.79
CA GLU A 86 6.35 -15.03 31.48
C GLU A 86 6.56 -14.49 30.07
N GLN A 87 7.81 -14.40 29.63
CA GLN A 87 8.15 -13.96 28.27
C GLN A 87 7.70 -14.98 27.23
N ASP A 88 7.92 -16.28 27.46
CA ASP A 88 7.48 -17.33 26.55
C ASP A 88 5.96 -17.35 26.41
N ALA A 89 5.22 -17.25 27.52
CA ALA A 89 3.77 -17.13 27.50
C ALA A 89 3.28 -15.86 26.77
N ALA A 90 4.00 -14.74 26.92
CA ALA A 90 3.69 -13.50 26.21
C ALA A 90 3.96 -13.58 24.71
N ARG A 91 5.04 -14.26 24.29
CA ARG A 91 5.38 -14.53 22.88
C ARG A 91 4.32 -15.42 22.22
N ASP A 92 3.93 -16.51 22.88
CA ASP A 92 2.88 -17.40 22.41
C ASP A 92 1.54 -16.65 22.26
N GLY A 93 1.19 -15.82 23.25
CA GLY A 93 0.03 -14.94 23.20
C GLY A 93 0.08 -13.98 22.00
N PHE A 94 1.24 -13.35 21.77
CA PHE A 94 1.45 -12.49 20.60
C PHE A 94 1.22 -13.24 19.28
N TYR A 95 1.83 -14.41 19.06
CA TYR A 95 1.67 -15.14 17.79
C TYR A 95 0.21 -15.53 17.53
N ALA A 96 -0.52 -15.96 18.57
CA ALA A 96 -1.94 -16.29 18.45
C ALA A 96 -2.79 -15.06 18.09
N ASP A 97 -2.55 -13.93 18.76
CA ASP A 97 -3.29 -12.69 18.52
C ASP A 97 -2.93 -12.05 17.18
N ALA A 98 -1.66 -12.09 16.77
CA ALA A 98 -1.20 -11.63 15.47
C ALA A 98 -1.72 -12.53 14.33
N ALA A 99 -1.79 -13.84 14.51
CA ALA A 99 -2.42 -14.73 13.53
C ALA A 99 -3.91 -14.39 13.34
N ARG A 100 -4.65 -14.18 14.43
CA ARG A 100 -6.05 -13.72 14.39
C ARG A 100 -6.17 -12.32 13.78
N ALA A 101 -5.20 -11.46 14.14
CA ALA A 101 -4.70 -10.25 13.51
C ALA A 101 -4.95 -10.17 12.00
N PHE A 102 -4.17 -10.98 11.31
CA PHE A 102 -4.01 -11.00 9.87
C PHE A 102 -4.94 -12.00 9.17
N ALA A 103 -5.52 -12.97 9.88
CA ALA A 103 -6.46 -13.94 9.30
C ALA A 103 -7.68 -13.28 8.63
N GLN A 104 -8.14 -12.15 9.18
CA GLN A 104 -9.27 -11.37 8.67
C GLN A 104 -8.83 -10.11 7.91
N GLY A 105 -7.52 -9.89 7.78
CA GLY A 105 -6.96 -8.73 7.09
C GLY A 105 -6.77 -8.98 5.58
N PRO A 106 -6.67 -7.90 4.78
CA PRO A 106 -6.22 -8.01 3.40
C PRO A 106 -4.82 -8.65 3.35
N THR A 107 -4.59 -9.51 2.35
CA THR A 107 -3.37 -10.34 2.19
C THR A 107 -2.25 -9.64 1.42
N GLY A 108 -2.36 -8.32 1.28
CA GLY A 108 -1.65 -7.52 0.31
C GLY A 108 -2.40 -7.42 -1.01
N THR A 109 -1.83 -6.69 -1.94
CA THR A 109 -2.30 -6.49 -3.31
C THR A 109 -1.99 -7.72 -4.16
N PRO A 110 -2.94 -8.21 -4.97
CA PRO A 110 -2.67 -9.32 -5.89
C PRO A 110 -1.70 -8.88 -6.98
N ASP A 111 -0.92 -9.81 -7.52
CA ASP A 111 -0.13 -9.57 -8.73
C ASP A 111 -1.09 -9.24 -9.90
N PRO A 112 -0.98 -8.04 -10.52
CA PRO A 112 -1.81 -7.65 -11.63
C PRO A 112 -1.80 -8.64 -12.80
N ALA A 113 -0.67 -9.28 -13.10
CA ALA A 113 -0.58 -10.25 -14.19
C ALA A 113 -1.34 -11.55 -13.87
N VAL A 114 -1.29 -11.99 -12.61
CA VAL A 114 -2.11 -13.12 -12.14
C VAL A 114 -3.60 -12.74 -12.17
N MET A 115 -3.96 -11.57 -11.66
CA MET A 115 -5.34 -11.08 -11.66
C MET A 115 -5.91 -10.97 -13.08
N ARG A 116 -5.12 -10.43 -14.02
CA ARG A 116 -5.51 -10.37 -15.43
C ARG A 116 -5.77 -11.77 -16.01
N ARG A 117 -4.85 -12.71 -15.82
CA ARG A 117 -5.02 -14.09 -16.28
C ARG A 117 -6.24 -14.77 -15.65
N LEU A 118 -6.53 -14.52 -14.38
CA LEU A 118 -7.74 -15.01 -13.71
C LEU A 118 -9.01 -14.46 -14.38
N LEU A 119 -9.08 -13.14 -14.61
CA LEU A 119 -10.22 -12.51 -15.28
C LEU A 119 -10.38 -12.97 -16.74
N GLU A 120 -9.27 -13.29 -17.41
CA GLU A 120 -9.26 -13.87 -18.75
C GLU A 120 -9.56 -15.39 -18.77
N GLY A 121 -9.80 -16.02 -17.61
CA GLY A 121 -10.08 -17.46 -17.50
C GLY A 121 -8.87 -18.38 -17.74
N ARG A 122 -7.65 -17.87 -17.57
CA ARG A 122 -6.37 -18.53 -17.87
C ARG A 122 -5.54 -18.95 -16.66
N ALA A 123 -6.07 -18.83 -15.43
CA ALA A 123 -5.36 -19.16 -14.20
C ALA A 123 -6.25 -19.84 -13.15
N ASP A 124 -5.64 -20.58 -12.21
CA ASP A 124 -6.32 -21.29 -11.13
C ASP A 124 -6.40 -20.45 -9.85
N THR A 125 -7.60 -20.36 -9.27
CA THR A 125 -7.90 -19.64 -8.02
C THR A 125 -7.27 -20.27 -6.76
N ALA A 126 -6.91 -21.55 -6.80
CA ALA A 126 -6.31 -22.24 -5.65
C ALA A 126 -4.87 -21.76 -5.37
N VAL A 127 -4.11 -21.48 -6.43
CA VAL A 127 -2.72 -20.97 -6.34
C VAL A 127 -2.70 -19.62 -5.61
N ALA A 128 -3.59 -18.70 -5.98
CA ALA A 128 -3.70 -17.38 -5.35
C ALA A 128 -3.99 -17.46 -3.84
N ARG A 129 -4.87 -18.37 -3.41
CA ARG A 129 -5.19 -18.57 -1.99
C ARG A 129 -4.00 -19.10 -1.17
N GLY A 130 -3.14 -19.92 -1.79
CA GLY A 130 -1.94 -20.43 -1.15
C GLY A 130 -0.91 -19.33 -0.87
N GLU A 131 -0.75 -18.38 -1.79
CA GLU A 131 0.15 -17.23 -1.64
C GLU A 131 -0.31 -16.27 -0.54
N ASP A 132 -1.61 -16.03 -0.44
CA ASP A 132 -2.23 -15.23 0.60
C ASP A 132 -1.93 -15.75 2.01
N ALA A 133 -2.02 -17.06 2.21
CA ALA A 133 -1.70 -17.68 3.49
C ALA A 133 -0.21 -17.52 3.87
N ARG A 134 0.71 -17.59 2.89
CA ARG A 134 2.14 -17.33 3.12
C ARG A 134 2.38 -15.88 3.50
N ARG A 135 1.76 -14.92 2.79
CA ARG A 135 1.88 -13.48 3.08
C ARG A 135 1.43 -13.13 4.49
N ARG A 136 0.30 -13.69 4.96
CA ARG A 136 -0.16 -13.49 6.34
C ARG A 136 0.84 -13.99 7.39
N ARG A 137 1.41 -15.17 7.19
CA ARG A 137 2.45 -15.70 8.09
C ARG A 137 3.72 -14.84 8.04
N GLY A 138 4.11 -14.38 6.86
CA GLY A 138 5.21 -13.43 6.67
C GLY A 138 5.00 -12.13 7.45
N ALA A 139 3.79 -11.55 7.40
CA ALA A 139 3.47 -10.34 8.15
C ALA A 139 3.55 -10.53 9.67
N VAL A 140 3.09 -11.67 10.20
CA VAL A 140 3.22 -12.01 11.63
C VAL A 140 4.70 -12.08 12.03
N ARG A 141 5.52 -12.79 11.26
CA ARG A 141 6.97 -12.93 11.50
C ARG A 141 7.68 -11.58 11.41
N LEU A 142 7.34 -10.74 10.42
CA LEU A 142 7.93 -9.42 10.31
C LEU A 142 7.56 -8.53 11.50
N ALA A 143 6.33 -8.61 12.00
CA ALA A 143 5.92 -7.90 13.22
C ALA A 143 6.70 -8.39 14.45
N ALA A 144 6.91 -9.71 14.58
CA ALA A 144 7.73 -10.30 15.63
C ALA A 144 9.17 -9.77 15.54
N ALA A 145 9.81 -9.89 14.38
CA ALA A 145 11.18 -9.41 14.14
C ALA A 145 11.35 -7.91 14.42
N THR A 146 10.37 -7.09 14.05
CA THR A 146 10.43 -5.63 14.28
C THR A 146 10.19 -5.26 15.74
N GLY A 147 9.32 -6.00 16.44
CA GLY A 147 8.95 -5.71 17.82
C GLY A 147 9.88 -6.31 18.86
N MET A 148 10.29 -7.56 18.67
CA MET A 148 11.11 -8.36 19.60
C MET A 148 12.57 -8.46 19.17
N GLY A 149 12.88 -8.12 17.91
CA GLY A 149 14.19 -8.29 17.30
C GLY A 149 14.24 -9.48 16.35
N SER A 150 15.10 -9.43 15.34
CA SER A 150 15.21 -10.47 14.30
C SER A 150 15.51 -11.87 14.84
N SER A 151 16.24 -11.98 15.96
CA SER A 151 16.59 -13.26 16.60
C SER A 151 15.39 -14.06 17.08
N GLU A 152 14.25 -13.42 17.36
CA GLU A 152 13.01 -14.10 17.73
C GLU A 152 12.49 -15.02 16.61
N VAL A 153 12.68 -14.60 15.35
CA VAL A 153 12.15 -15.32 14.18
C VAL A 153 13.18 -16.29 13.62
N GLY A 154 14.47 -15.97 13.74
CA GLY A 154 15.56 -16.67 13.08
C GLY A 154 15.72 -16.29 11.60
N GLY A 155 16.94 -16.46 11.10
CA GLY A 155 17.42 -16.04 9.78
C GLY A 155 16.58 -16.59 8.64
N ALA A 156 16.45 -17.91 8.58
CA ALA A 156 15.71 -18.58 7.50
C ALA A 156 14.25 -18.14 7.42
N LEU A 157 13.55 -18.08 8.57
CA LEU A 157 12.14 -17.71 8.61
C LEU A 157 11.92 -16.20 8.38
N PHE A 158 12.88 -15.36 8.75
CA PHE A 158 12.87 -13.93 8.46
C PHE A 158 13.01 -13.68 6.96
N VAL A 159 13.97 -14.34 6.29
CA VAL A 159 14.13 -14.23 4.84
C VAL A 159 12.92 -14.83 4.11
N GLU A 160 12.36 -15.95 4.58
CA GLU A 160 11.11 -16.51 4.02
C GLU A 160 9.95 -15.52 4.15
N ALA A 161 9.84 -14.82 5.29
CA ALA A 161 8.82 -13.81 5.52
C ALA A 161 8.97 -12.62 4.57
N LEU A 162 10.19 -12.12 4.38
CA LEU A 162 10.48 -11.07 3.41
C LEU A 162 10.18 -11.52 1.98
N ALA A 163 10.58 -12.74 1.60
CA ALA A 163 10.30 -13.32 0.29
C ALA A 163 8.79 -13.47 0.01
N ALA A 164 8.00 -13.83 1.02
CA ALA A 164 6.55 -13.89 0.88
C ALA A 164 5.94 -12.51 0.65
N LEU A 165 6.44 -11.47 1.33
CA LEU A 165 5.92 -10.10 1.24
C LEU A 165 6.44 -9.34 0.02
N LEU A 166 7.63 -9.69 -0.46
CA LEU A 166 8.37 -9.05 -1.56
C LEU A 166 8.85 -10.10 -2.56
N PRO A 167 7.92 -10.79 -3.25
CA PRO A 167 8.26 -11.92 -4.12
C PRO A 167 9.03 -11.54 -5.39
N GLY A 168 9.16 -10.24 -5.70
CA GLY A 168 9.87 -9.75 -6.88
C GLY A 168 11.39 -9.63 -6.71
N LEU A 169 11.91 -9.77 -5.50
CA LEU A 169 13.35 -9.67 -5.22
C LEU A 169 14.01 -11.06 -5.21
N ASP A 170 15.30 -11.10 -5.56
CA ASP A 170 16.12 -12.30 -5.37
C ASP A 170 16.58 -12.38 -3.91
N TRP A 171 16.04 -13.36 -3.19
CA TRP A 171 16.32 -13.60 -1.78
C TRP A 171 17.39 -14.65 -1.54
N ALA A 172 17.88 -15.36 -2.57
CA ALA A 172 18.86 -16.43 -2.38
C ALA A 172 20.15 -15.95 -1.68
N PRO A 173 20.75 -14.80 -2.06
CA PRO A 173 21.93 -14.28 -1.36
C PRO A 173 21.65 -13.88 0.10
N MET A 174 20.40 -13.48 0.40
CA MET A 174 20.01 -13.11 1.76
C MET A 174 19.84 -14.32 2.67
N VAL A 175 19.45 -15.49 2.13
CA VAL A 175 19.39 -16.74 2.91
C VAL A 175 20.79 -17.10 3.42
N GLU A 176 21.78 -17.15 2.52
CA GLU A 176 23.17 -17.46 2.88
C GLU A 176 23.73 -16.46 3.90
N ALA A 177 23.47 -15.17 3.70
CA ALA A 177 23.89 -14.12 4.62
C ALA A 177 23.22 -14.23 6.00
N ALA A 178 21.95 -14.64 6.05
CA ALA A 178 21.22 -14.82 7.30
C ALA A 178 21.74 -16.04 8.08
N GLU A 179 21.99 -17.16 7.41
CA GLU A 179 22.60 -18.36 8.01
C GLU A 179 23.98 -18.04 8.60
N GLN A 180 24.82 -17.31 7.84
CA GLN A 180 26.13 -16.89 8.33
C GLN A 180 26.02 -15.94 9.54
N ALA A 181 25.09 -14.98 9.49
CA ALA A 181 24.87 -14.06 10.60
C ALA A 181 24.36 -14.74 11.88
N GLU A 182 23.60 -15.85 11.76
CA GLU A 182 23.21 -16.66 12.90
C GLU A 182 24.39 -17.41 13.51
N LEU A 183 25.24 -18.03 12.67
CA LEU A 183 26.47 -18.69 13.12
C LEU A 183 27.41 -17.72 13.85
N ASP A 184 27.50 -16.49 13.36
CA ASP A 184 28.35 -15.45 13.93
C ASP A 184 27.69 -14.72 15.11
N GLY A 185 26.43 -15.01 15.45
CA GLY A 185 25.68 -14.34 16.51
C GLY A 185 25.35 -12.87 16.24
N THR A 186 25.44 -12.42 14.98
CA THR A 186 25.21 -11.03 14.55
C THR A 186 23.80 -10.78 14.01
N PHE A 187 23.01 -11.84 13.79
CA PHE A 187 21.69 -11.73 13.18
C PHE A 187 20.72 -10.82 13.95
N GLY A 188 20.81 -10.75 15.28
CA GLY A 188 19.99 -9.86 16.11
C GLY A 188 20.15 -8.37 15.80
N ALA A 189 21.23 -7.96 15.13
CA ALA A 189 21.47 -6.58 14.72
C ALA A 189 20.83 -6.20 13.37
N TRP A 190 20.30 -7.18 12.62
CA TRP A 190 19.69 -6.92 11.30
C TRP A 190 18.41 -6.09 11.41
N VAL A 191 17.56 -6.41 12.40
CA VAL A 191 16.41 -5.59 12.76
C VAL A 191 16.41 -5.45 14.28
N PRO A 192 17.04 -4.38 14.81
CA PRO A 192 16.95 -4.09 16.23
C PRO A 192 15.48 -3.95 16.64
N ALA A 193 15.15 -4.40 17.85
CA ALA A 193 13.81 -4.20 18.40
C ALA A 193 13.46 -2.71 18.37
N ALA A 194 12.27 -2.39 17.87
CA ALA A 194 11.79 -1.02 17.67
C ALA A 194 12.62 -0.15 16.69
N ALA A 195 13.47 -0.74 15.84
CA ALA A 195 14.22 0.00 14.81
C ALA A 195 13.32 0.79 13.84
N VAL A 196 12.10 0.32 13.64
CA VAL A 196 11.08 1.02 12.86
C VAL A 196 9.87 1.32 13.76
N ASP A 197 9.71 2.60 14.09
CA ASP A 197 8.53 3.09 14.78
C ASP A 197 7.78 4.12 13.91
N PRO A 198 6.72 3.68 13.19
CA PRO A 198 5.97 4.59 12.34
C PRO A 198 5.25 5.69 13.14
N LEU A 199 4.91 5.46 14.42
CA LEU A 199 4.35 6.51 15.27
C LEU A 199 5.42 7.57 15.60
N ALA A 200 6.63 7.14 15.96
CA ALA A 200 7.73 8.07 16.26
C ALA A 200 8.07 8.95 15.04
N LEU A 201 8.08 8.37 13.83
CA LEU A 201 8.27 9.12 12.59
C LEU A 201 7.20 10.20 12.40
N LEU A 202 5.93 9.87 12.62
CA LEU A 202 4.82 10.83 12.52
C LEU A 202 4.87 11.91 13.61
N VAL A 203 5.33 11.58 14.83
CA VAL A 203 5.47 12.53 15.93
C VAL A 203 6.56 13.57 15.63
N ALA A 204 7.67 13.12 15.06
CA ALA A 204 8.84 13.92 14.75
C ALA A 204 8.66 14.82 13.53
N ALA A 205 7.87 14.37 12.55
CA ALA A 205 7.71 15.07 11.28
C ALA A 205 7.03 16.44 11.42
N ASP A 206 7.58 17.44 10.73
CA ASP A 206 6.95 18.76 10.59
C ASP A 206 5.95 18.82 9.41
N GLU A 207 5.30 19.97 9.25
CA GLU A 207 4.31 20.21 8.19
C GLU A 207 4.90 20.03 6.78
N GLN A 208 6.13 20.51 6.56
CA GLN A 208 6.76 20.45 5.24
C GLN A 208 7.21 19.02 4.91
N GLU A 209 7.76 18.31 5.88
CA GLU A 209 8.12 16.90 5.76
C GLU A 209 6.88 16.05 5.47
N MET A 210 5.76 16.31 6.15
CA MET A 210 4.51 15.60 5.90
C MET A 210 3.91 15.92 4.53
N ALA A 211 4.04 17.17 4.06
CA ALA A 211 3.61 17.54 2.71
C ALA A 211 4.43 16.80 1.65
N ARG A 212 5.76 16.71 1.81
CA ARG A 212 6.65 15.93 0.93
C ARG A 212 6.33 14.44 0.97
N ALA A 213 6.12 13.88 2.15
CA ALA A 213 5.74 12.48 2.32
C ALA A 213 4.40 12.19 1.61
N ARG A 214 3.42 13.10 1.71
CA ARG A 214 2.15 13.00 0.99
C ARG A 214 2.34 13.01 -0.53
N THR A 215 3.15 13.92 -1.06
CA THR A 215 3.45 13.98 -2.50
C THR A 215 4.08 12.66 -2.99
N ARG A 216 5.06 12.12 -2.26
CA ARG A 216 5.69 10.83 -2.59
C ARG A 216 4.67 9.68 -2.53
N ALA A 217 3.85 9.63 -1.47
CA ALA A 217 2.83 8.60 -1.32
C ALA A 217 1.83 8.64 -2.47
N GLN A 218 1.41 9.83 -2.91
CA GLN A 218 0.49 9.99 -4.04
C GLN A 218 1.11 9.60 -5.38
N LEU A 219 2.37 9.94 -5.62
CA LEU A 219 3.11 9.49 -6.80
C LEU A 219 3.15 7.96 -6.86
N LEU A 220 3.61 7.33 -5.77
CA LEU A 220 3.71 5.87 -5.68
C LEU A 220 2.34 5.20 -5.79
N ALA A 221 1.32 5.72 -5.10
CA ALA A 221 -0.05 5.20 -5.20
C ALA A 221 -0.65 5.38 -6.60
N GLY A 222 -0.35 6.48 -7.29
CA GLY A 222 -0.80 6.71 -8.66
C GLY A 222 -0.25 5.65 -9.61
N VAL A 223 1.06 5.40 -9.54
CA VAL A 223 1.71 4.35 -10.33
C VAL A 223 1.26 2.95 -9.91
N GLY A 224 1.12 2.69 -8.61
CA GLY A 224 0.58 1.43 -8.08
C GLY A 224 -0.85 1.17 -8.56
N GLY A 225 -1.69 2.21 -8.60
CA GLY A 225 -3.04 2.17 -9.16
C GLY A 225 -3.03 1.83 -10.66
N LEU A 226 -2.13 2.42 -11.44
CA LEU A 226 -1.96 2.07 -12.86
C LEU A 226 -1.54 0.61 -13.06
N GLN A 227 -0.65 0.09 -12.20
CA GLN A 227 -0.29 -1.33 -12.24
C GLN A 227 -1.48 -2.23 -11.91
N LEU A 228 -2.26 -1.89 -10.89
CA LEU A 228 -3.45 -2.67 -10.53
C LEU A 228 -4.53 -2.60 -11.60
N ALA A 229 -4.71 -1.44 -12.24
CA ALA A 229 -5.63 -1.26 -13.35
C ALA A 229 -5.29 -2.16 -14.54
N TYR A 230 -4.01 -2.43 -14.81
CA TYR A 230 -3.61 -3.45 -15.81
C TYR A 230 -4.20 -4.83 -15.50
N GLY A 231 -4.22 -5.21 -14.22
CA GLY A 231 -4.89 -6.43 -13.77
C GLY A 231 -6.39 -6.42 -14.01
N LEU A 232 -7.01 -5.24 -13.99
CA LEU A 232 -8.42 -4.99 -14.30
C LEU A 232 -8.64 -4.72 -15.80
N LEU A 233 -7.91 -5.42 -16.66
CA LEU A 233 -8.05 -5.38 -18.12
C LEU A 233 -7.84 -3.99 -18.75
N MET A 234 -7.14 -3.07 -18.07
CA MET A 234 -6.78 -1.79 -18.68
C MET A 234 -5.97 -2.04 -19.98
N PRO A 235 -6.30 -1.38 -21.11
CA PRO A 235 -5.62 -1.59 -22.38
C PRO A 235 -4.14 -1.20 -22.31
N ASP A 236 -3.26 -2.00 -22.90
CA ASP A 236 -1.84 -1.65 -22.89
C ASP A 236 -1.46 -0.63 -23.94
N THR A 237 -0.60 0.31 -23.53
CA THR A 237 0.18 1.17 -24.42
C THR A 237 1.64 0.73 -24.34
N SER A 238 2.44 0.99 -25.37
CA SER A 238 3.88 0.69 -25.33
C SER A 238 4.57 1.36 -24.12
N ALA A 239 4.16 2.59 -23.80
CA ALA A 239 4.68 3.33 -22.65
C ALA A 239 4.30 2.67 -21.31
N LEU A 240 3.06 2.17 -21.14
CA LEU A 240 2.64 1.46 -19.93
C LEU A 240 3.34 0.10 -19.78
N VAL A 241 3.57 -0.61 -20.88
CA VAL A 241 4.32 -1.87 -20.89
C VAL A 241 5.76 -1.62 -20.44
N SER A 242 6.43 -0.63 -21.03
CA SER A 242 7.81 -0.27 -20.67
C SER A 242 7.92 0.20 -19.22
N LEU A 243 6.98 1.02 -18.75
CA LEU A 243 6.94 1.48 -17.36
C LEU A 243 6.81 0.31 -16.38
N ARG A 244 5.89 -0.64 -16.63
CA ARG A 244 5.74 -1.82 -15.78
C ARG A 244 6.97 -2.70 -15.81
N ALA A 245 7.54 -2.97 -16.99
CA ALA A 245 8.75 -3.76 -17.12
C ALA A 245 9.93 -3.15 -16.33
N ALA A 246 10.10 -1.82 -16.39
CA ALA A 246 11.12 -1.11 -15.62
C ALA A 246 10.91 -1.25 -14.10
N ILE A 247 9.66 -1.14 -13.63
CA ILE A 247 9.33 -1.33 -12.22
C ILE A 247 9.54 -2.79 -11.80
N ASP A 248 9.08 -3.75 -12.59
CA ASP A 248 9.21 -5.17 -12.27
C ASP A 248 10.67 -5.61 -12.21
N ALA A 249 11.54 -5.03 -13.05
CA ALA A 249 12.98 -5.27 -13.03
C ALA A 249 13.66 -4.85 -11.71
N THR A 250 13.04 -3.98 -10.93
CA THR A 250 13.56 -3.59 -9.60
C THR A 250 13.19 -4.60 -8.51
N GLY A 251 12.20 -5.47 -8.76
CA GLY A 251 11.58 -6.33 -7.74
C GLY A 251 10.73 -5.60 -6.70
N LEU A 252 10.67 -4.26 -6.72
CA LEU A 252 9.96 -3.43 -5.74
C LEU A 252 8.53 -3.09 -6.14
N GLY A 253 8.02 -3.64 -7.25
CA GLY A 253 6.66 -3.38 -7.75
C GLY A 253 5.57 -3.64 -6.71
N SER A 254 5.73 -4.64 -5.83
CA SER A 254 4.77 -4.91 -4.75
C SER A 254 4.64 -3.74 -3.77
N LEU A 255 5.76 -3.09 -3.41
CA LEU A 255 5.72 -1.92 -2.49
C LEU A 255 4.96 -0.75 -3.11
N ILE A 256 5.16 -0.51 -4.41
CA ILE A 256 4.47 0.55 -5.15
C ILE A 256 2.96 0.26 -5.19
N ARG A 257 2.56 -0.99 -5.45
CA ARG A 257 1.14 -1.40 -5.47
C ARG A 257 0.47 -1.26 -4.11
N GLU A 258 1.14 -1.58 -3.01
CA GLU A 258 0.59 -1.43 -1.65
C GLU A 258 0.26 0.03 -1.29
N MET A 259 0.95 1.02 -1.89
CA MET A 259 0.65 2.43 -1.60
C MET A 259 -0.76 2.84 -2.02
N PHE A 260 -1.30 2.22 -3.08
CA PHE A 260 -2.62 2.54 -3.59
C PHE A 260 -3.76 2.27 -2.58
N PRO A 261 -3.97 1.04 -2.08
CA PRO A 261 -5.02 0.78 -1.09
C PRO A 261 -4.81 1.55 0.24
N LEU A 262 -3.56 1.83 0.62
CA LEU A 262 -3.26 2.62 1.81
C LEU A 262 -3.79 4.06 1.69
N LEU A 263 -3.67 4.70 0.53
CA LEU A 263 -4.21 6.04 0.32
C LEU A 263 -5.70 6.09 -0.02
N LEU A 264 -6.31 4.99 -0.45
CA LEU A 264 -7.76 4.92 -0.68
C LEU A 264 -8.57 4.91 0.62
N THR A 265 -7.97 4.47 1.73
CA THR A 265 -8.67 4.35 3.01
C THR A 265 -8.06 5.29 4.05
N PRO A 266 -8.87 6.10 4.77
CA PRO A 266 -8.32 7.02 5.78
C PRO A 266 -7.46 6.32 6.85
N SER A 267 -7.73 5.05 7.15
CA SER A 267 -6.96 4.22 8.09
C SER A 267 -5.59 3.78 7.56
N GLY A 268 -5.38 3.74 6.25
CA GLY A 268 -4.09 3.40 5.64
C GLY A 268 -3.16 4.60 5.48
N VAL A 269 -3.72 5.83 5.46
CA VAL A 269 -2.96 7.08 5.26
C VAL A 269 -1.77 7.23 6.21
N PRO A 270 -1.92 7.04 7.54
CA PRO A 270 -0.79 7.20 8.45
C PRO A 270 0.39 6.27 8.12
N PHE A 271 0.12 5.05 7.64
CA PHE A 271 1.16 4.09 7.25
C PHE A 271 1.86 4.48 5.96
N ALA A 272 1.10 4.92 4.95
CA ALA A 272 1.67 5.39 3.69
C ALA A 272 2.60 6.60 3.91
N LEU A 273 2.16 7.54 4.76
CA LEU A 273 2.96 8.71 5.10
C LEU A 273 4.19 8.35 5.94
N ALA A 274 4.04 7.52 6.97
CA ALA A 274 5.17 7.06 7.77
C ALA A 274 6.23 6.34 6.93
N ALA A 275 5.80 5.50 5.98
CA ALA A 275 6.70 4.85 5.02
C ALA A 275 7.46 5.89 4.17
N CYS A 276 6.76 6.89 3.63
CA CYS A 276 7.33 7.95 2.77
C CYS A 276 8.19 9.00 3.51
N LEU A 277 8.28 8.92 4.84
CA LEU A 277 9.26 9.65 5.64
C LEU A 277 10.63 8.94 5.70
N THR A 278 10.72 7.68 5.24
CA THR A 278 11.96 6.90 5.29
C THR A 278 12.81 7.06 4.02
N PRO A 279 14.16 6.99 4.12
CA PRO A 279 15.04 7.10 2.94
C PRO A 279 14.75 6.07 1.82
N PRO A 280 14.40 4.80 2.10
CA PRO A 280 14.08 3.84 1.04
C PRO A 280 12.90 4.27 0.15
N TYR A 281 11.83 4.82 0.75
CA TYR A 281 10.67 5.29 -0.02
C TYR A 281 10.93 6.62 -0.72
N GLU A 282 11.81 7.47 -0.18
CA GLU A 282 12.28 8.66 -0.89
C GLU A 282 13.03 8.29 -2.18
N GLY A 283 13.97 7.35 -2.09
CA GLY A 283 14.70 6.84 -3.26
C GLY A 283 13.78 6.19 -4.29
N LEU A 284 12.82 5.39 -3.83
CA LEU A 284 11.82 4.74 -4.69
C LEU A 284 10.93 5.77 -5.41
N ALA A 285 10.46 6.80 -4.71
CA ALA A 285 9.66 7.87 -5.31
C ALA A 285 10.45 8.65 -6.36
N ALA A 286 11.71 9.00 -6.07
CA ALA A 286 12.57 9.69 -7.04
C ALA A 286 12.82 8.84 -8.30
N TYR A 287 13.06 7.53 -8.13
CA TYR A 287 13.20 6.61 -9.25
C TYR A 287 11.94 6.54 -10.11
N VAL A 288 10.77 6.37 -9.48
CA VAL A 288 9.48 6.32 -10.19
C VAL A 288 9.18 7.63 -10.90
N GLN A 289 9.49 8.79 -10.31
CA GLN A 289 9.33 10.08 -10.97
C GLN A 289 10.16 10.16 -12.26
N ASN A 290 11.43 9.76 -12.20
CA ASN A 290 12.30 9.76 -13.38
C ASN A 290 11.76 8.85 -14.49
N LEU A 291 11.23 7.66 -14.13
CA LEU A 291 10.59 6.76 -15.10
C LEU A 291 9.36 7.41 -15.74
N LEU A 292 8.52 8.09 -14.96
CA LEU A 292 7.37 8.80 -15.52
C LEU A 292 7.80 9.93 -16.45
N ASP A 293 8.83 10.71 -16.09
CA ASP A 293 9.32 11.81 -16.93
C ASP A 293 9.88 11.31 -18.28
N GLU A 294 10.52 10.14 -18.28
CA GLU A 294 10.98 9.46 -19.49
C GLU A 294 9.80 9.02 -20.37
N HIS A 295 8.78 8.40 -19.77
CA HIS A 295 7.67 7.80 -20.51
C HIS A 295 6.53 8.77 -20.84
N ALA A 296 6.39 9.89 -20.12
CA ALA A 296 5.36 10.90 -20.33
C ALA A 296 5.42 11.51 -21.74
N ARG A 297 6.62 11.57 -22.34
CA ARG A 297 6.84 12.03 -23.72
C ARG A 297 6.15 11.15 -24.77
N HIS A 298 5.77 9.94 -24.39
CA HIS A 298 5.15 8.95 -25.28
C HIS A 298 3.64 8.80 -25.05
N GLY A 299 3.03 9.63 -24.20
CA GLY A 299 1.58 9.65 -23.97
C GLY A 299 1.06 8.39 -23.29
N LEU A 300 1.35 8.22 -21.99
CA LEU A 300 1.02 7.03 -21.19
C LEU A 300 -0.41 6.49 -21.38
N LEU A 301 -1.41 7.37 -21.45
CA LEU A 301 -2.84 7.04 -21.58
C LEU A 301 -3.40 7.34 -22.97
N THR A 302 -2.59 7.16 -24.01
CA THR A 302 -3.02 7.33 -25.40
C THR A 302 -3.27 5.97 -26.04
N PRO A 303 -4.49 5.65 -26.52
CA PRO A 303 -4.77 4.35 -27.09
C PRO A 303 -3.90 4.10 -28.35
N PRO A 304 -3.34 2.90 -28.54
CA PRO A 304 -2.61 2.56 -29.77
C PRO A 304 -3.52 2.74 -31.00
N GLY A 305 -3.12 3.59 -31.96
CA GLY A 305 -3.88 3.84 -33.19
C GLY A 305 -5.07 4.79 -33.08
N SER A 306 -5.26 5.50 -31.96
CA SER A 306 -6.38 6.45 -31.81
C SER A 306 -6.21 7.71 -32.66
N ARG A 307 -7.33 8.19 -33.23
CA ARG A 307 -7.40 9.50 -33.93
C ARG A 307 -7.65 10.68 -32.97
N HIS A 308 -7.99 10.41 -31.70
CA HIS A 308 -8.31 11.39 -30.66
C HIS A 308 -7.57 11.03 -29.36
N PRO A 309 -6.35 11.57 -29.15
CA PRO A 309 -5.46 11.16 -28.07
C PRO A 309 -5.81 11.84 -26.75
N THR A 310 -6.97 11.52 -26.17
CA THR A 310 -7.36 12.03 -24.84
C THR A 310 -7.46 10.90 -23.83
N ALA A 311 -7.15 11.20 -22.57
CA ALA A 311 -7.33 10.27 -21.46
C ALA A 311 -8.80 9.83 -21.32
N GLU A 312 -9.76 10.70 -21.65
CA GLU A 312 -11.20 10.41 -21.64
C GLU A 312 -11.56 9.31 -22.64
N ALA A 313 -11.10 9.41 -23.90
CA ALA A 313 -11.34 8.38 -24.92
C ALA A 313 -10.70 7.03 -24.54
N TYR A 314 -9.56 7.06 -23.87
CA TYR A 314 -8.92 5.85 -23.33
C TYR A 314 -9.74 5.22 -22.20
N MET A 315 -10.29 6.04 -21.28
CA MET A 315 -11.16 5.57 -20.20
C MET A 315 -12.46 4.96 -20.73
N ASP A 316 -13.09 5.57 -21.74
CA ASP A 316 -14.30 5.03 -22.37
C ASP A 316 -14.03 3.66 -23.01
N ALA A 317 -12.92 3.52 -23.74
CA ALA A 317 -12.52 2.26 -24.34
C ALA A 317 -12.28 1.17 -23.29
N TRP A 318 -11.68 1.51 -22.15
CA TRP A 318 -11.49 0.58 -21.05
C TRP A 318 -12.82 0.15 -20.41
N LEU A 319 -13.73 1.09 -20.14
CA LEU A 319 -15.05 0.79 -19.59
C LEU A 319 -15.88 -0.12 -20.51
N ASP A 320 -15.82 0.09 -21.82
CA ASP A 320 -16.47 -0.78 -22.80
C ASP A 320 -15.85 -2.19 -22.84
N HIS A 321 -14.52 -2.28 -22.69
CA HIS A 321 -13.85 -3.57 -22.59
C HIS A 321 -14.27 -4.35 -21.34
N LEU A 322 -14.37 -3.67 -20.18
CA LEU A 322 -14.87 -4.27 -18.94
C LEU A 322 -16.30 -4.78 -19.05
N ARG A 323 -17.20 -3.98 -19.65
CA ARG A 323 -18.61 -4.40 -19.90
C ARG A 323 -18.67 -5.65 -20.78
N THR A 324 -17.85 -5.70 -21.82
CA THR A 324 -17.79 -6.84 -22.76
C THR A 324 -17.25 -8.09 -22.07
N ALA A 325 -16.17 -7.96 -21.30
CA ALA A 325 -15.58 -9.08 -20.56
C ALA A 325 -16.56 -9.65 -19.52
N ALA A 326 -17.25 -8.80 -18.78
CA ALA A 326 -18.28 -9.23 -17.82
C ALA A 326 -19.42 -10.02 -18.48
N ALA A 327 -19.84 -9.64 -19.70
CA ALA A 327 -20.87 -10.34 -20.46
C ALA A 327 -20.42 -11.74 -20.93
N SER A 328 -19.13 -11.94 -21.20
CA SER A 328 -18.57 -13.25 -21.62
C SER A 328 -18.39 -14.27 -20.48
N VAL A 329 -18.42 -13.82 -19.22
CA VAL A 329 -18.25 -14.67 -18.02
C VAL A 329 -19.60 -15.09 -17.42
N ALA A 330 -20.72 -14.50 -17.86
CA ALA A 330 -22.05 -14.92 -17.42
C ALA A 330 -22.37 -16.33 -17.94
N PRO A 331 -22.80 -17.29 -17.09
CA PRO A 331 -23.17 -18.61 -17.55
C PRO A 331 -24.38 -18.49 -18.47
N ALA A 332 -24.31 -19.14 -19.63
CA ALA A 332 -25.49 -19.33 -20.47
C ALA A 332 -26.56 -20.02 -19.62
N HIS A 333 -27.63 -19.29 -19.30
CA HIS A 333 -28.83 -19.90 -18.74
C HIS A 333 -29.39 -20.83 -19.83
N GLU A 334 -29.05 -22.11 -19.77
CA GLU A 334 -29.75 -23.12 -20.56
C GLU A 334 -31.19 -23.21 -20.03
N PRO A 335 -32.22 -22.94 -20.86
CA PRO A 335 -33.58 -23.24 -20.49
C PRO A 335 -33.73 -24.76 -20.44
N GLY A 336 -34.03 -25.31 -19.26
CA GLY A 336 -34.27 -26.73 -19.09
C GLY A 336 -35.39 -27.24 -20.01
N PRO A 337 -35.31 -28.49 -20.50
CA PRO A 337 -36.32 -29.05 -21.38
C PRO A 337 -37.63 -29.24 -20.60
N GLY A 338 -38.74 -28.81 -21.22
CA GLY A 338 -40.10 -28.97 -20.71
C GLY A 338 -40.68 -30.36 -20.92
#